data_AF-A0A523I9D7-F1
#
_entry.id   AF-A0A523I9D7-F1
#
_cell.length_a   1.000
_cell.length_b   1.000
_cell.length_c   1.000
_cell.angle_alpha   90.00
_cell.angle_beta   90.00
_cell.angle_gamma   90.00
#
_symmetry.space_group_name_H-M   'P 1'
#
loop_
_entity.id
_entity.type
_entity.pdbx_description
1 polymer ?
#
loop_
_entity_poly.entity_id
_entity_poly.type
_entity_poly.pdbx_seq_one_letter_code
_entity_poly.pdbx_strand_id
1 'polypeptide(L)' 'MKDTKQLVFFKGISGKKVEVDFDGGQMSSDSGLLFLRELESELGIIDRIVNVMRD' A
#
# COMPACT_ATOMS: atom_id res chain seq x y z
N MET A 1 17.73 -14.52 -12.60
CA MET A 1 16.49 -13.82 -12.17
C MET A 1 16.84 -13.09 -10.89
N LYS A 2 16.59 -11.78 -10.80
CA LYS A 2 16.85 -11.03 -9.57
C LYS A 2 15.61 -11.15 -8.69
N ASP A 3 15.66 -12.04 -7.70
CA ASP A 3 14.67 -12.11 -6.64
C ASP A 3 14.69 -10.79 -5.86
N THR A 4 13.77 -9.89 -6.21
CA THR A 4 13.61 -8.61 -5.51
C THR A 4 12.71 -8.85 -4.31
N LYS A 5 13.21 -9.57 -3.30
CA LYS A 5 12.55 -9.66 -2.00
C LYS A 5 12.74 -8.33 -1.29
N GLN A 6 11.82 -7.39 -1.51
CA GLN A 6 11.82 -6.13 -0.81
C GLN A 6 10.90 -6.26 0.40
N LEU A 7 11.50 -6.40 1.59
CA LEU A 7 10.77 -6.27 2.84
C LEU A 7 10.31 -4.81 2.98
N VAL A 8 9.02 -4.56 2.75
CA VAL A 8 8.42 -3.24 2.91
C VAL A 8 7.81 -3.18 4.31
N PHE A 9 8.30 -2.25 5.13
CA PHE A 9 7.70 -1.93 6.41
C PHE A 9 6.65 -0.84 6.19
N PHE A 10 5.38 -1.19 6.38
CA PHE A 10 4.29 -0.21 6.31
C PHE A 10 4.15 0.55 7.62
N LYS A 11 3.52 1.72 7.56
CA LYS A 11 3.13 2.44 8.77
C LYS A 11 2.25 1.54 9.63
N GLY A 12 2.59 1.44 10.92
CA GLY A 12 1.89 0.55 11.83
C GLY A 12 0.40 0.89 11.93
N ILE A 13 -0.46 -0.11 11.75
CA ILE A 13 -1.92 0.06 11.87
C ILE A 13 -2.31 -0.25 13.31
N SER A 14 -2.91 0.72 13.99
CA SER A 14 -3.35 0.57 15.40
C SER A 14 -2.22 0.11 16.33
N GLY A 15 -0.99 0.59 16.10
CA GLY A 15 0.19 0.23 16.91
C GLY A 15 0.78 -1.16 16.60
N LYS A 16 0.26 -1.87 15.59
CA LYS A 16 0.81 -3.17 15.16
C LYS A 16 1.78 -2.97 14.01
N LYS A 17 2.94 -3.64 14.08
CA LYS A 17 3.90 -3.69 12.97
C LYS A 17 3.29 -4.49 11.83
N VAL A 18 3.38 -3.97 10.62
CA VAL A 18 2.85 -4.61 9.41
C VAL A 18 4.03 -4.85 8.47
N GLU A 19 4.28 -6.11 8.17
CA GLU A 19 5.33 -6.58 7.28
C GLU A 19 4.70 -7.30 6.09
N VAL A 20 5.19 -7.05 4.89
CA VAL A 20 4.79 -7.77 3.68
C VAL A 20 6.04 -8.20 2.94
N ASP A 21 6.04 -9.46 2.51
CA ASP A 21 7.02 -9.99 1.56
C ASP A 21 6.53 -9.69 0.14
N PHE A 22 7.22 -8.78 -0.56
CA PHE A 22 6.91 -8.43 -1.94
C PHE A 22 7.85 -9.19 -2.88
N ASP A 23 7.33 -10.20 -3.58
CA ASP A 23 8.06 -10.98 -4.58
C ASP A 23 7.82 -10.51 -6.02
N GLY A 24 6.94 -9.52 -6.21
CA GLY A 24 6.59 -8.94 -7.52
C GLY A 24 5.75 -9.83 -8.44
N GLY A 25 5.31 -11.03 -7.99
CA GLY A 25 4.63 -12.01 -8.84
C GLY A 25 3.33 -12.59 -8.27
N GLN A 26 3.18 -12.62 -6.94
CA GLN A 26 1.99 -13.14 -6.27
C GLN A 26 1.61 -12.25 -5.08
N MET A 27 0.94 -11.13 -5.37
CA MET A 27 0.37 -10.29 -4.32
C MET A 27 -0.85 -10.99 -3.72
N SER A 28 -0.78 -11.39 -2.45
CA SER A 28 -1.98 -11.83 -1.72
C SER A 28 -2.95 -10.65 -1.60
N SER A 29 -4.24 -10.92 -1.79
CA SER A 29 -5.32 -9.91 -1.83
C SER A 29 -5.24 -8.89 -0.69
N ASP A 30 -4.87 -9.32 0.51
CA ASP A 30 -4.83 -8.46 1.70
C ASP A 30 -3.59 -7.54 1.75
N SER A 31 -2.46 -8.03 1.23
CA SER A 31 -1.23 -7.23 1.08
C SER A 31 -1.40 -6.14 0.02
N GLY A 32 -2.23 -6.43 -1.00
CA GLY A 32 -2.80 -5.50 -1.98
C GLY A 32 -3.25 -4.18 -1.39
N LEU A 33 -4.17 -4.29 -0.46
CA LEU A 33 -4.85 -3.15 0.15
C LEU A 33 -3.93 -2.34 1.06
N LEU A 34 -2.98 -2.98 1.72
CA LEU A 34 -2.01 -2.31 2.58
C LEU A 34 -1.03 -1.45 1.75
N PHE A 35 -0.53 -2.00 0.65
CA PHE A 35 0.32 -1.25 -0.29
C PHE A 35 -0.43 -0.08 -0.92
N LEU A 36 -1.67 -0.30 -1.35
CA LEU A 36 -2.50 0.77 -1.90
C LEU A 36 -2.79 1.86 -0.87
N ARG A 37 -3.01 1.51 0.41
CA ARG A 37 -3.18 2.48 1.50
C ARG A 37 -1.93 3.33 1.72
N GLU A 38 -0.74 2.72 1.75
CA GLU A 38 0.50 3.48 1.96
C GLU A 38 0.74 4.46 0.79
N LEU A 39 0.61 3.97 -0.45
CA LEU A 39 0.70 4.82 -1.64
C LEU A 39 -0.35 5.94 -1.66
N GLU A 40 -1.58 5.64 -1.26
CA GLU A 40 -2.63 6.65 -1.12
C GLU A 40 -2.23 7.71 -0.11
N SER A 41 -1.69 7.32 1.05
CA SER A 41 -1.29 8.26 2.09
C SER A 41 -0.14 9.18 1.67
N GLU A 42 0.70 8.75 0.72
CA GLU A 42 1.75 9.58 0.13
C GLU A 42 1.23 10.46 -1.02
N LEU A 43 0.36 9.94 -1.87
CA LEU A 43 -0.07 10.60 -3.11
C LEU A 43 -1.33 11.46 -2.95
N GLY A 44 -2.16 11.19 -1.93
CA GLY A 44 -3.43 11.87 -1.67
C GLY A 44 -4.44 11.79 -2.82
N ILE A 45 -4.39 10.72 -3.61
CA ILE A 45 -5.18 10.60 -4.85
C ILE A 45 -6.68 10.56 -4.53
N ILE A 46 -7.08 9.84 -3.48
CA ILE A 46 -8.49 9.73 -3.09
C ILE A 46 -9.02 11.11 -2.71
N ASP A 47 -8.32 11.85 -1.85
CA ASP A 47 -8.70 13.21 -1.46
C ASP A 47 -8.83 14.15 -2.67
N ARG A 48 -7.89 14.05 -3.62
CA ARG A 48 -7.95 14.84 -4.87
C ARG A 48 -9.17 14.50 -5.71
N ILE A 49 -9.50 13.22 -5.86
CA ILE A 49 -10.68 12.77 -6.60
C ILE A 49 -11.96 13.27 -5.92
N VAL A 50 -12.07 13.09 -4.59
CA VAL A 50 -13.22 13.56 -3.81
C VAL A 50 -13.41 15.07 -3.97
N ASN A 51 -12.35 15.85 -3.97
CA ASN A 51 -12.42 17.31 -4.12
C ASN A 51 -12.91 17.79 -5.51
N VAL A 52 -12.76 16.97 -6.57
CA VAL A 52 -13.20 17.31 -7.93
C VAL A 52 -14.55 16.68 -8.30
N MET A 53 -15.00 15.66 -7.56
CA MET A 53 -16.36 15.16 -7.63
C MET A 53 -17.29 16.12 -6.88
N ARG A 54 -17.67 17.22 -7.54
CA ARG A 54 -18.79 18.09 -7.12
C ARG A 54 -20.06 17.61 -7.83
N ASP A 55 -21.19 17.67 -7.12
CA ASP A 55 -22.53 17.31 -7.63
C ASP A 55 -22.86 17.91 -9.01
#